data_AF-A0AAE5RYQ8-F1
#
_entry.id   AF-A0AAE5RYQ8-F1
#
_cell.length_a   1.000
_cell.length_b   1.000
_cell.length_c   1.000
_cell.angle_alpha   90.00
_cell.angle_beta   90.00
_cell.angle_gamma   90.00
#
_symmetry.space_group_name_H-M   'P 1'
#
loop_
_entity.id
_entity.type
_entity.pdbx_description
1 polymer ?
#
loop_
_entity_poly.entity_id
_entity_poly.type
_entity_poly.pdbx_seq_one_letter_code
_entity_poly.pdbx_strand_id
1 'polypeptide(L)'
;MDRESVKKVLTDSIKSDLHITAIIKFEAEAIEGVATPINNPAASAAQTVIESVGEVTSLYERALEIVADDPQGAVDLFRDAQPHLEKADAFLGKAREFLIDPIYPKKGDHP
;
A
#
# COMPACT_ATOMS: atom_id res chain seq x y z
N MET A 1 16.78 11.72 -21.86
CA MET A 1 15.32 11.79 -21.71
C MET A 1 14.95 13.26 -21.64
N ASP A 2 14.10 13.76 -22.53
CA ASP A 2 13.62 15.14 -22.47
C ASP A 2 12.59 15.31 -21.35
N ARG A 3 12.38 16.56 -20.88
CA ARG A 3 11.55 16.87 -19.71
C ARG A 3 10.08 16.48 -19.91
N GLU A 4 9.61 16.45 -21.15
CA GLU A 4 8.23 16.09 -21.49
C GLU A 4 8.03 14.57 -21.41
N SER A 5 9.03 13.80 -21.86
CA SER A 5 9.08 12.35 -21.66
C SER A 5 9.08 11.95 -20.19
N VAL A 6 9.84 12.65 -19.32
CA VAL A 6 9.87 12.36 -17.87
C VAL A 6 8.50 12.58 -17.24
N LYS A 7 7.84 13.70 -17.56
CA LYS A 7 6.49 14.02 -17.06
C LYS A 7 5.49 12.94 -17.43
N LYS A 8 5.50 12.48 -18.69
CA LYS A 8 4.58 11.46 -19.17
C LYS A 8 4.80 10.13 -18.45
N VAL A 9 6.04 9.64 -18.42
CA VAL A 9 6.37 8.36 -17.77
C VAL A 9 6.00 8.40 -16.29
N LEU A 10 6.36 9.46 -15.58
CA LEU A 10 6.04 9.58 -14.15
C LEU A 10 4.53 9.65 -13.91
N THR A 11 3.79 10.41 -14.72
CA THR A 11 2.33 10.51 -14.61
C THR A 11 1.65 9.17 -14.86
N ASP A 12 2.06 8.45 -15.90
CA ASP A 12 1.49 7.15 -16.27
C ASP A 12 1.78 6.11 -15.17
N SER A 13 3.01 6.09 -14.64
CA SER A 13 3.40 5.23 -13.51
C SER A 13 2.59 5.53 -12.25
N ILE A 14 2.48 6.80 -11.84
CA ILE A 14 1.70 7.18 -10.65
C ILE A 14 0.23 6.76 -10.80
N LYS A 15 -0.38 6.96 -11.97
CA LYS A 15 -1.78 6.56 -12.19
C LYS A 15 -1.97 5.05 -12.13
N SER A 16 -1.02 4.28 -12.66
CA SER A 16 -1.03 2.83 -12.56
C SER A 16 -0.92 2.39 -11.09
N ASP A 17 0.01 2.96 -10.34
CA ASP A 17 0.24 2.61 -8.94
C ASP A 17 -0.94 3.03 -8.04
N LEU A 18 -1.59 4.17 -8.34
CA LEU A 18 -2.84 4.59 -7.68
C LEU A 18 -3.98 3.57 -7.89
N HIS A 19 -4.06 2.94 -9.06
CA HIS A 19 -5.05 1.89 -9.29
C HIS A 19 -4.75 0.62 -8.48
N ILE A 20 -3.48 0.21 -8.44
CA ILE A 20 -3.05 -0.98 -7.67
C ILE A 20 -3.26 -0.75 -6.16
N THR A 21 -2.88 0.42 -5.66
CA THR A 21 -3.05 0.77 -4.25
C THR A 21 -4.52 0.83 -3.83
N ALA A 22 -5.42 1.27 -4.71
CA ALA A 22 -6.86 1.20 -4.46
C ALA A 22 -7.35 -0.24 -4.26
N ILE A 23 -6.84 -1.20 -5.05
CA ILE A 23 -7.17 -2.62 -4.89
C ILE A 23 -6.63 -3.16 -3.55
N ILE A 24 -5.38 -2.83 -3.21
CA ILE A 24 -4.75 -3.21 -1.93
C ILE A 24 -5.56 -2.68 -0.74
N LYS A 25 -5.98 -1.41 -0.79
CA LYS A 25 -6.79 -0.79 0.26
C LYS A 25 -8.16 -1.45 0.38
N PHE A 26 -8.85 -1.67 -0.74
CA PHE A 26 -10.14 -2.36 -0.74
C PHE A 26 -10.05 -3.75 -0.10
N GLU A 27 -9.00 -4.49 -0.40
CA GLU A 27 -8.77 -5.79 0.23
C GLU A 27 -8.52 -5.66 1.74
N ALA A 28 -7.66 -4.74 2.16
CA ALA A 28 -7.40 -4.50 3.58
C ALA A 28 -8.68 -4.10 4.34
N GLU A 29 -9.52 -3.22 3.78
CA GLU A 29 -10.82 -2.85 4.36
C GLU A 29 -11.76 -4.05 4.49
N ALA A 30 -11.76 -4.97 3.51
CA ALA A 30 -12.52 -6.21 3.59
C ALA A 30 -12.00 -7.13 4.71
N ILE A 31 -10.68 -7.26 4.87
CA ILE A 31 -10.06 -8.05 5.94
C ILE A 31 -10.40 -7.45 7.32
N GLU A 32 -10.24 -6.14 7.48
CA GLU A 32 -10.57 -5.43 8.72
C GLU A 32 -12.05 -5.65 9.11
N GLY A 33 -12.97 -5.57 8.12
CA GLY A 33 -14.40 -5.76 8.34
C GLY A 33 -14.80 -7.17 8.78
N VAL A 34 -14.09 -8.22 8.35
CA VAL A 34 -14.40 -9.62 8.71
C VAL A 34 -13.66 -10.11 9.96
N ALA A 35 -12.57 -9.45 10.36
CA ALA A 35 -11.67 -9.90 11.41
C ALA A 35 -12.06 -9.49 12.86
N THR A 36 -13.23 -8.90 13.13
CA THR A 36 -13.59 -8.45 14.49
C THR A 36 -13.76 -9.62 15.49
N PRO A 37 -13.01 -9.65 16.63
CA PRO A 37 -13.04 -8.61 17.66
C PRO A 37 -11.67 -7.98 18.00
N ILE A 38 -11.71 -6.98 18.90
CA ILE A 38 -10.56 -6.21 19.42
C ILE A 38 -9.38 -7.13 19.73
N ASN A 39 -8.21 -6.80 19.18
CA ASN A 39 -6.95 -7.58 19.19
C ASN A 39 -6.81 -8.69 18.14
N ASN A 40 -7.59 -8.70 17.06
CA ASN A 40 -7.29 -9.59 15.94
C ASN A 40 -6.03 -9.11 15.17
N PRO A 41 -4.95 -9.91 15.12
CA PRO A 41 -3.74 -9.55 14.38
C PRO A 41 -3.99 -9.30 12.89
N ALA A 42 -4.98 -9.95 12.27
CA ALA A 42 -5.39 -9.70 10.90
C ALA A 42 -5.97 -8.28 10.74
N ALA A 43 -6.84 -7.85 11.66
CA ALA A 43 -7.43 -6.52 11.64
C ALA A 43 -6.37 -5.44 11.86
N SER A 44 -5.48 -5.61 12.84
CA SER A 44 -4.39 -4.65 13.08
C SER A 44 -3.40 -4.57 11.91
N ALA A 45 -3.08 -5.71 11.28
CA ALA A 45 -2.25 -5.72 10.09
C ALA A 45 -2.95 -5.02 8.92
N ALA A 46 -4.23 -5.30 8.67
CA ALA A 46 -5.03 -4.64 7.65
C ALA A 46 -5.15 -3.12 7.87
N GLN A 47 -5.35 -2.67 9.10
CA GLN A 47 -5.37 -1.24 9.43
C GLN A 47 -4.03 -0.56 9.10
N THR A 48 -2.91 -1.24 9.37
CA THR A 48 -1.58 -0.76 8.98
C THR A 48 -1.45 -0.63 7.46
N VAL A 49 -2.06 -1.53 6.68
CA VAL A 49 -2.10 -1.44 5.21
C VAL A 49 -2.91 -0.21 4.79
N ILE A 50 -4.10 0.01 5.36
CA ILE A 50 -4.99 1.13 5.03
C ILE A 50 -4.28 2.46 5.26
N GLU A 51 -3.63 2.62 6.43
CA GLU A 51 -2.85 3.82 6.76
C GLU A 51 -1.69 4.03 5.79
N SER A 52 -0.91 2.97 5.51
CA SER A 52 0.25 3.07 4.63
C SER A 52 -0.15 3.40 3.19
N VAL A 53 -1.25 2.83 2.68
CA VAL A 53 -1.81 3.20 1.37
C VAL A 53 -2.33 4.65 1.37
N GLY A 54 -2.90 5.13 2.48
CA GLY A 54 -3.29 6.53 2.64
C GLY A 54 -2.11 7.49 2.41
N GLU A 55 -0.96 7.21 3.02
CA GLU A 55 0.27 7.99 2.82
C GLU A 55 0.77 7.92 1.38
N VAL A 56 0.80 6.73 0.77
CA VAL A 56 1.17 6.56 -0.66
C VAL A 56 0.29 7.41 -1.56
N THR A 57 -1.03 7.34 -1.34
CA THR A 57 -2.02 8.07 -2.14
C THR A 57 -1.78 9.58 -2.05
N SER A 58 -1.58 10.10 -0.83
CA SER A 58 -1.28 11.51 -0.58
C SER A 58 0.00 11.97 -1.29
N LEU A 59 1.08 11.18 -1.22
CA LEU A 59 2.34 11.50 -1.89
C LEU A 59 2.21 11.48 -3.42
N TYR A 60 1.48 10.52 -3.97
CA TYR A 60 1.21 10.40 -5.40
C TYR A 60 0.30 11.50 -5.95
N GLU A 61 -0.76 11.85 -5.24
CA GLU A 61 -1.62 12.98 -5.60
C GLU A 61 -0.79 14.28 -5.63
N ARG A 62 0.01 14.52 -4.60
CA ARG A 62 0.90 15.69 -4.56
C ARG A 62 1.96 15.67 -5.66
N ALA A 63 2.51 14.49 -6.00
CA ALA A 63 3.45 14.35 -7.10
C ALA A 63 2.79 14.72 -8.45
N LEU A 64 1.55 14.29 -8.68
CA LEU A 64 0.78 14.64 -9.87
C LEU A 64 0.45 16.14 -9.95
N GLU A 65 0.21 16.80 -8.81
CA GLU A 65 -0.04 18.23 -8.77
C GLU A 65 1.19 19.04 -9.22
N ILE A 66 2.39 18.64 -8.80
CA ILE A 66 3.60 19.44 -9.03
C ILE A 66 4.42 19.02 -10.25
N VAL A 67 4.18 17.83 -10.84
CA VAL A 67 5.03 17.27 -11.93
C VAL A 67 5.15 18.19 -13.16
N ALA A 68 4.14 19.02 -13.42
CA ALA A 68 4.17 19.98 -14.52
C ALA A 68 5.22 21.08 -14.30
N ASP A 69 5.35 21.57 -13.08
CA ASP A 69 6.20 22.71 -12.72
C ASP A 69 7.55 22.26 -12.18
N ASP A 70 7.55 21.26 -11.31
CA ASP A 70 8.71 20.65 -10.67
C ASP A 70 8.74 19.12 -10.84
N PRO A 71 9.28 18.61 -11.97
CA PRO A 71 9.42 17.18 -12.20
C PRO A 71 10.36 16.50 -11.19
N GLN A 72 11.35 17.22 -10.64
CA GLN A 72 12.30 16.62 -9.71
C GLN A 72 11.65 16.42 -8.34
N GLY A 73 10.92 17.43 -7.85
CA GLY A 73 10.11 17.29 -6.64
C GLY A 73 9.06 16.18 -6.76
N ALA A 74 8.44 16.01 -7.94
CA ALA A 74 7.52 14.91 -8.18
C ALA A 74 8.21 13.52 -8.12
N VAL A 75 9.43 13.40 -8.65
CA VAL A 75 10.24 12.16 -8.52
C VAL A 75 10.60 11.88 -7.07
N ASP A 76 10.94 12.92 -6.30
CA ASP A 76 11.28 12.75 -4.88
C ASP A 76 10.05 12.27 -4.08
N LEU A 77 8.87 12.86 -4.28
CA LEU A 77 7.61 12.38 -3.68
C LEU A 77 7.27 10.94 -4.11
N PHE A 78 7.49 10.60 -5.39
CA PHE A 78 7.29 9.24 -5.88
C PHE A 78 8.21 8.24 -5.18
N ARG A 79 9.48 8.62 -4.94
CA ARG A 79 10.43 7.79 -4.20
C ARG A 79 10.05 7.68 -2.73
N ASP A 80 9.60 8.77 -2.12
CA ASP A 80 9.20 8.80 -0.71
C ASP A 80 7.96 7.91 -0.44
N ALA A 81 7.15 7.65 -1.47
CA ALA A 81 6.01 6.73 -1.38
C ALA A 81 6.42 5.24 -1.32
N GLN A 82 7.57 4.87 -1.89
CA GLN A 82 8.03 3.46 -1.94
C GLN A 82 8.08 2.74 -0.58
N PRO A 83 8.68 3.29 0.50
CA PRO A 83 8.69 2.61 1.79
C PRO A 83 7.28 2.34 2.35
N HIS A 84 6.30 3.21 2.03
CA HIS A 84 4.91 3.00 2.43
C HIS A 84 4.22 1.90 1.61
N LEU A 85 4.53 1.79 0.32
CA LEU A 85 4.09 0.68 -0.53
C LEU A 85 4.65 -0.67 -0.06
N GLU A 86 5.95 -0.75 0.18
CA GLU A 86 6.61 -1.97 0.68
C GLU A 86 6.00 -2.40 2.03
N LYS A 87 5.73 -1.42 2.91
CA LYS A 87 5.04 -1.67 4.18
C LYS A 87 3.61 -2.18 3.95
N ALA A 88 2.84 -1.56 3.06
CA ALA A 88 1.48 -1.98 2.75
C ALA A 88 1.44 -3.43 2.23
N ASP A 89 2.32 -3.79 1.29
CA ASP A 89 2.38 -5.15 0.74
C ASP A 89 2.77 -6.19 1.81
N ALA A 90 3.81 -5.90 2.60
CA ALA A 90 4.26 -6.80 3.67
C ALA A 90 3.17 -7.04 4.74
N PHE A 91 2.42 -6.00 5.12
CA PHE A 91 1.34 -6.13 6.10
C PHE A 91 0.07 -6.74 5.50
N LEU A 92 -0.19 -6.59 4.21
CA LEU A 92 -1.28 -7.30 3.54
C LEU A 92 -1.02 -8.81 3.52
N GLY A 93 0.22 -9.22 3.25
CA GLY A 93 0.65 -10.61 3.39
C GLY A 93 0.39 -11.16 4.79
N LYS A 94 0.78 -10.44 5.84
CA LYS A 94 0.51 -10.82 7.24
C LYS A 94 -0.99 -10.88 7.55
N ALA A 95 -1.77 -9.90 7.09
CA ALA A 95 -3.22 -9.86 7.30
C ALA A 95 -3.90 -11.10 6.69
N ARG A 96 -3.49 -11.48 5.48
CA ARG A 96 -3.93 -12.72 4.81
C ARG A 96 -3.51 -13.97 5.58
N GLU A 97 -2.26 -14.04 6.04
CA GLU A 97 -1.77 -15.18 6.85
C GLU A 97 -2.59 -15.38 8.13
N PHE A 98 -2.87 -14.29 8.86
CA PHE A 98 -3.70 -14.34 10.08
C PHE A 98 -5.16 -14.71 9.81
N LEU A 99 -5.70 -14.39 8.62
CA LEU A 99 -7.04 -14.86 8.22
C LEU A 99 -7.08 -16.35 7.88
N ILE A 100 -6.01 -16.88 7.27
CA ILE A 100 -5.91 -18.31 6.92
C ILE A 100 -5.67 -19.15 8.17
N ASP A 101 -4.99 -18.60 9.18
CA ASP A 101 -4.66 -19.31 10.42
C ASP A 101 -5.33 -18.71 11.67
N PRO A 102 -6.66 -18.81 11.82
CA PRO A 102 -7.33 -18.23 12.98
C PRO A 102 -7.19 -19.09 14.25
N ILE A 103 -7.02 -20.43 14.16
CA ILE A 103 -7.08 -21.36 15.33
C ILE A 103 -6.40 -22.74 15.09
N TYR A 104 -5.36 -22.90 14.26
CA TYR A 104 -4.67 -24.20 14.13
C TYR A 104 -3.16 -24.07 14.33
N PRO A 105 -2.54 -24.72 15.34
CA PRO A 105 -1.08 -24.84 15.31
C PRO A 105 -0.72 -25.53 13.99
N LYS A 106 0.21 -24.93 13.23
CA LYS A 106 0.80 -25.57 12.05
C LYS A 106 1.00 -27.04 12.38
N LYS A 107 0.31 -27.94 11.66
CA LYS A 107 0.53 -29.39 11.82
C LYS A 107 2.00 -29.65 11.53
N GLY A 108 2.82 -29.72 12.57
CA GLY A 108 4.27 -29.83 12.44
C GLY A 108 5.06 -29.50 13.71
N ASP A 109 4.61 -28.57 14.56
CA ASP A 109 5.34 -28.25 15.80
C ASP A 109 4.59 -28.75 17.03
N HIS A 110 4.97 -29.94 17.51
CA HIS A 110 5.17 -30.34 18.91
C HIS A 110 5.27 -31.88 19.00
N PRO A 111 6.13 -32.46 19.87
CA PRO A 111 7.49 -32.11 20.29
C PRO A 111 8.59 -32.89 19.53
#